data_AF-A0A6A5TBM9-F1
#
_entry.id   AF-A0A6A5TBM9-F1
#
_cell.length_a   1.000
_cell.length_b   1.000
_cell.length_c   1.000
_cell.angle_alpha   90.00
_cell.angle_beta   90.00
_cell.angle_gamma   90.00
#
_symmetry.space_group_name_H-M   'P 1'
#
loop_
_entity.id
_entity.type
_entity.pdbx_description
1 polymer ?
#
loop_
_entity_poly.entity_id
_entity_poly.type
_entity_poly.pdbx_seq_one_letter_code
_entity_poly.pdbx_strand_id
1 'polypeptide(L)'
;MNNLRSFRAVLLREVDPDITSWNYSVANLPQAKQTNAAGLVKCLSLISSNAKQEIVLRFESAPSNRVTRKEPLDKLLLISLADFRLRWPAKSPDDPPRLATGKENGDYITRLLTTGVGLNGIQYHFFGHSNSQLKSRSCFLYAASKEEISTKVEAMGDLSKLKSVGKKAKRIGLLFSSADMALALPPERCEDIEDVKRDGYIFTDGCGLISLQLARQLAQRRKIIFRDKRYLPSVFQIRYRGYKGVLTLDRTLQGQVQVQFRESMRKFKDASDHSFAVVDYSKPYAFGSLNDEVVVLLHTLGVSEEMLLRKQQQHLDFLSNVSQGDSRAAFQFLSYCDRINLAEKLLLEGSEPVRSTLGGLVRQEYAKMLNKRDEQRCRILIPKSRLLFGVCDPASKNGRPGKLREGECFVRITHDGDGVGRTIIATEVMVTRNPCLHPGDLQKFKAVDIPEFSGLVDCIVFSTQGRRPSADLMSGGDLDGDKCKASQCIHAHVLTITSSLRHLGPRYHPADNGGARSVSWRQRVCHFRRRDW
;
A
#
# COMPACT_ATOMS: atom_id res chain seq x y z
N MET A 1 38.62 7.34 6.66
CA MET A 1 37.28 7.60 7.23
C MET A 1 36.59 6.27 7.47
N ASN A 2 36.30 5.89 8.71
CA ASN A 2 35.56 4.66 9.00
C ASN A 2 34.21 4.69 8.26
N ASN A 3 33.85 3.59 7.62
CA ASN A 3 32.55 3.46 6.96
C ASN A 3 31.46 3.52 8.05
N LEU A 4 30.82 4.68 8.22
CA LEU A 4 29.81 4.90 9.26
C LEU A 4 28.66 3.86 9.18
N ARG A 5 28.39 3.31 7.99
CA ARG A 5 27.36 2.27 7.78
C ARG A 5 27.79 0.88 8.28
N SER A 6 29.10 0.63 8.46
CA SER A 6 29.58 -0.62 9.05
C SER A 6 29.64 -0.58 10.58
N PHE A 7 29.30 0.56 11.20
CA PHE A 7 29.24 0.68 12.65
C PHE A 7 28.18 -0.27 13.23
N ARG A 8 28.60 -1.08 14.20
CA ARG A 8 27.74 -1.99 14.96
C ARG A 8 28.21 -2.05 16.40
N ALA A 9 27.32 -1.79 17.34
CA ALA A 9 27.55 -1.99 18.77
C ALA A 9 26.47 -2.90 19.34
N VAL A 10 26.86 -3.96 20.04
CA VAL A 10 25.93 -4.81 20.80
C VAL A 10 25.81 -4.20 22.18
N LEU A 11 24.63 -3.64 22.50
CA LEU A 11 24.38 -2.96 23.77
C LEU A 11 24.03 -3.94 24.88
N LEU A 12 23.41 -5.06 24.52
CA LEU A 12 22.98 -6.09 25.45
C LEU A 12 22.96 -7.44 24.73
N ARG A 13 23.49 -8.49 25.37
CA ARG A 13 23.54 -9.86 24.83
C ARG A 13 22.45 -10.78 25.40
N GLU A 14 21.88 -10.41 26.55
CA GLU A 14 20.76 -11.10 27.20
C GLU A 14 19.79 -10.06 27.75
N VAL A 15 18.53 -10.14 27.32
CA VAL A 15 17.50 -9.20 27.75
C VAL A 15 16.85 -9.74 29.02
N ASP A 16 17.03 -9.02 30.12
CA ASP A 16 16.27 -9.23 31.35
C ASP A 16 14.79 -8.86 31.11
N PRO A 17 13.84 -9.81 31.26
CA PRO A 17 12.41 -9.54 31.13
C PRO A 17 11.89 -8.50 32.12
N ASP A 18 12.49 -8.39 33.30
CA ASP A 18 12.05 -7.53 34.39
C ASP A 18 12.73 -6.15 34.39
N ILE A 19 13.56 -5.89 33.37
CA ILE A 19 14.22 -4.59 33.20
C ILE A 19 13.21 -3.44 33.13
N THR A 20 13.52 -2.37 33.88
CA THR A 20 12.69 -1.17 33.99
C THR A 20 13.32 0.07 33.35
N SER A 21 14.62 0.01 33.02
CA SER A 21 15.37 1.10 32.40
C SER A 21 16.33 0.62 31.30
N TRP A 22 16.42 1.36 30.19
CA TRP A 22 17.23 1.02 29.03
C TRP A 22 18.31 2.07 28.78
N ASN A 23 19.32 2.10 29.64
CA ASN A 23 20.43 3.07 29.57
C ASN A 23 21.72 2.37 29.14
N TYR A 24 22.37 2.88 28.09
CA TYR A 24 23.59 2.29 27.53
C TYR A 24 24.69 3.30 27.33
N SER A 25 25.92 2.85 27.56
CA SER A 25 27.16 3.59 27.27
C SER A 25 27.89 2.94 26.11
N VAL A 26 28.16 3.72 25.06
CA VAL A 26 28.77 3.31 23.80
C VAL A 26 30.01 4.16 23.56
N ALA A 27 31.19 3.62 23.88
CA ALA A 27 32.45 4.35 23.86
C ALA A 27 32.83 4.94 22.49
N ASN A 28 32.60 4.19 21.41
CA ASN A 28 33.01 4.56 20.04
C ASN A 28 31.85 5.09 19.19
N LEU A 29 30.83 5.72 19.80
CA LEU A 29 29.70 6.25 19.05
C LEU A 29 30.15 7.38 18.11
N PRO A 30 29.90 7.30 16.79
CA PRO A 30 30.24 8.36 15.85
C PRO A 30 29.63 9.71 16.23
N GLN A 31 30.37 10.78 15.96
CA GLN A 31 29.94 12.13 16.33
C GLN A 31 28.73 12.59 15.52
N ALA A 32 27.82 13.33 16.16
CA ALA A 32 26.60 13.85 15.55
C ALA A 32 26.84 14.62 14.24
N LYS A 33 27.90 15.45 14.19
CA LYS A 33 28.27 16.21 13.00
C LYS A 33 28.57 15.31 11.80
N GLN A 34 29.25 14.19 12.02
CA GLN A 34 29.61 13.23 10.97
C GLN A 34 28.38 12.45 10.49
N THR A 35 27.53 12.00 11.40
CA THR A 35 26.34 11.20 11.07
C THR A 35 25.28 12.03 10.36
N ASN A 36 25.07 13.28 10.81
CA ASN A 36 24.16 14.22 10.15
C ASN A 36 24.62 14.55 8.73
N ALA A 37 25.91 14.84 8.53
CA ALA A 37 26.47 15.10 7.21
C ALA A 37 26.34 13.89 6.26
N ALA A 38 26.41 12.68 6.80
CA ALA A 38 26.22 11.44 6.04
C ALA A 38 24.74 11.04 5.83
N GLY A 39 23.78 11.81 6.37
CA GLY A 39 22.35 11.49 6.27
C GLY A 39 21.95 10.22 7.04
N LEU A 40 22.67 9.88 8.11
CA LEU A 40 22.49 8.66 8.88
C LEU A 40 21.78 8.92 10.20
N VAL A 41 20.85 8.02 10.56
CA VAL A 41 20.16 7.98 11.85
C VAL A 41 20.58 6.76 12.64
N LYS A 42 20.57 6.87 13.97
CA LYS A 42 20.77 5.73 14.87
C LYS A 42 19.60 4.76 14.73
N CYS A 43 19.90 3.47 14.56
CA CYS A 43 18.93 2.38 14.49
C CYS A 43 19.21 1.37 15.60
N LEU A 44 18.27 1.25 16.55
CA LEU A 44 18.29 0.28 17.62
C LEU A 44 17.42 -0.93 17.24
N SER A 45 18.05 -2.06 16.94
CA SER A 45 17.37 -3.30 16.60
C SER A 45 17.37 -4.24 17.80
N LEU A 46 16.18 -4.66 18.24
CA LEU A 46 16.04 -5.76 19.20
C LEU A 46 15.80 -7.03 18.38
N ILE A 47 16.66 -8.03 18.56
CA ILE A 47 16.69 -9.23 17.71
C ILE A 47 16.68 -10.46 18.60
N SER A 48 15.72 -11.35 18.36
CA SER A 48 15.67 -12.67 18.99
C SER A 48 15.75 -13.76 17.91
N SER A 49 16.73 -14.65 18.03
CA SER A 49 16.85 -15.87 17.23
C SER A 49 16.96 -17.09 18.14
N ASN A 50 16.96 -18.31 17.59
CA ASN A 50 17.11 -19.53 18.37
C ASN A 50 18.33 -19.53 19.30
N ALA A 51 19.43 -18.87 18.89
CA ALA A 51 20.69 -18.87 19.62
C ALA A 51 20.99 -17.58 20.42
N LYS A 52 20.23 -16.48 20.25
CA LYS A 52 20.58 -15.19 20.90
C LYS A 52 19.39 -14.23 21.05
N GLN A 53 19.48 -13.36 22.05
CA GLN A 53 18.57 -12.24 22.23
C GLN A 53 19.36 -10.95 22.51
N GLU A 54 19.65 -10.20 21.46
CA GLU A 54 20.56 -9.05 21.51
C GLU A 54 19.86 -7.72 21.17
N ILE A 55 20.41 -6.64 21.73
CA ILE A 55 20.07 -5.27 21.38
C ILE A 55 21.27 -4.68 20.65
N VAL A 56 21.07 -4.28 19.39
CA VAL A 56 22.15 -3.84 18.51
C VAL A 56 21.88 -2.42 18.02
N LEU A 57 22.88 -1.56 18.17
CA LEU A 57 22.90 -0.21 17.63
C LEU A 57 23.69 -0.18 16.32
N ARG A 58 23.08 0.38 15.28
CA ARG A 58 23.66 0.58 13.94
C ARG A 58 23.31 1.97 13.42
N PHE A 59 23.88 2.35 12.27
CA PHE A 59 23.46 3.52 11.52
C PHE A 59 22.82 3.11 10.21
N GLU A 60 21.69 3.74 9.89
CA GLU A 60 20.95 3.51 8.65
C GLU A 60 20.61 4.85 7.99
N SER A 61 20.28 4.81 6.70
CA SER A 61 19.81 6.02 6.01
C SER A 61 18.44 6.41 6.57
N ALA A 62 18.30 7.66 7.00
CA ALA A 62 17.06 8.12 7.61
C ALA A 62 15.89 8.06 6.62
N PRO A 63 14.73 7.50 6.98
CA PRO A 63 13.53 7.61 6.16
C PRO A 63 13.12 9.09 6.10
N SER A 64 13.14 9.67 4.90
CA SER A 64 12.69 11.06 4.71
C SER A 64 11.16 11.12 4.78
N ASN A 65 10.65 11.90 5.72
CA ASN A 65 9.22 12.17 5.86
C ASN A 65 9.00 13.63 6.32
N ARG A 66 7.73 14.06 6.38
CA ARG A 66 7.38 15.47 6.65
C ARG A 66 7.82 15.94 8.05
N VAL A 67 7.88 15.01 9.00
CA VAL A 67 8.24 15.29 10.40
C VAL A 67 9.75 15.30 10.59
N THR A 68 10.45 14.27 10.13
CA THR A 68 11.88 14.06 10.45
C THR A 68 12.84 14.89 9.61
N ARG A 69 12.42 15.34 8.42
CA ARG A 69 13.33 16.04 7.47
C ARG A 69 13.90 17.37 7.99
N LYS A 70 13.17 18.07 8.86
CA LYS A 70 13.60 19.35 9.43
C LYS A 70 14.37 19.17 10.73
N GLU A 71 14.47 17.93 11.20
CA GLU A 71 15.11 17.58 12.46
C GLU A 71 16.56 17.16 12.23
N PRO A 72 17.48 17.55 13.12
CA PRO A 72 18.80 16.94 13.18
C PRO A 72 18.67 15.42 13.38
N LEU A 73 19.31 14.62 12.53
CA LEU A 73 19.17 13.15 12.57
C LEU A 73 19.77 12.53 13.83
N ASP A 74 20.73 13.21 14.47
CA ASP A 74 21.28 12.83 15.75
C ASP A 74 20.26 12.94 16.90
N LYS A 75 19.23 13.80 16.78
CA LYS A 75 18.11 13.82 17.74
C LYS A 75 17.13 12.67 17.54
N LEU A 76 17.23 11.94 16.44
CA LEU A 76 16.34 10.82 16.12
C LEU A 76 17.00 9.48 16.45
N LEU A 77 16.17 8.55 16.89
CA LEU A 77 16.53 7.15 17.09
C LEU A 77 15.42 6.28 16.50
N LEU A 78 15.73 5.49 15.48
CA LEU A 78 14.81 4.50 14.93
C LEU A 78 14.91 3.24 15.78
N ILE A 79 13.78 2.71 16.27
CA ILE A 79 13.75 1.40 16.92
C ILE A 79 13.07 0.37 16.03
N SER A 80 13.63 -0.83 15.95
CA SER A 80 13.08 -1.98 15.24
C SER A 80 12.87 -3.16 16.17
N LEU A 81 11.64 -3.65 16.22
CA LEU A 81 11.17 -4.77 17.03
C LEU A 81 10.62 -5.91 16.14
N ALA A 82 10.98 -5.91 14.85
CA ALA A 82 10.48 -6.87 13.86
C ALA A 82 10.78 -8.32 14.28
N ASP A 83 12.05 -8.55 14.59
CA ASP A 83 12.61 -9.86 14.95
C ASP A 83 12.67 -10.06 16.47
N PHE A 84 12.11 -9.15 17.26
CA PHE A 84 12.11 -9.26 18.71
C PHE A 84 10.97 -10.14 19.19
N ARG A 85 11.33 -11.20 19.93
CA ARG A 85 10.42 -12.00 20.74
C ARG A 85 11.08 -12.19 22.10
N LEU A 86 10.47 -11.65 23.15
CA LEU A 86 10.97 -11.79 24.52
C LEU A 86 11.08 -13.27 24.86
N ARG A 87 12.20 -13.66 25.47
CA ARG A 87 12.42 -14.97 26.08
C ARG A 87 12.63 -14.77 27.56
N TRP A 88 12.10 -15.71 28.32
CA TRP A 88 12.43 -15.85 29.72
C TRP A 88 13.71 -16.67 29.82
N PRO A 89 14.66 -16.27 30.68
CA PRO A 89 15.82 -17.09 30.96
C PRO A 89 15.37 -18.47 31.47
N ALA A 90 16.21 -19.47 31.22
CA ALA A 90 15.99 -20.81 31.73
C ALA A 90 15.92 -20.78 33.27
N LYS A 91 14.97 -21.50 33.86
CA LYS A 91 14.85 -21.58 35.33
C LYS A 91 15.91 -22.50 35.95
N SER A 92 16.47 -23.41 35.16
CA SER A 92 17.49 -24.39 35.50
C SER A 92 18.39 -24.61 34.26
N PRO A 93 19.67 -25.02 34.40
CA PRO A 93 20.56 -25.30 33.26
C PRO A 93 20.00 -26.32 32.25
N ASP A 94 19.13 -27.23 32.70
CA ASP A 94 18.50 -28.27 31.87
C ASP A 94 17.21 -27.82 31.18
N ASP A 95 16.64 -26.67 31.58
CA ASP A 95 15.40 -26.16 31.00
C ASP A 95 15.67 -25.29 29.77
N PRO A 96 14.96 -25.51 28.64
CA PRO A 96 15.07 -24.60 27.50
C PRO A 96 14.46 -23.23 27.85
N PRO A 97 15.04 -22.11 27.34
CA PRO A 97 14.47 -20.79 27.52
C PRO A 97 13.05 -20.71 26.96
N ARG A 98 12.11 -20.23 27.78
CA ARG A 98 10.69 -20.16 27.43
C ARG A 98 10.40 -18.91 26.58
N LEU A 99 9.72 -19.07 25.45
CA LEU A 99 9.19 -17.94 24.70
C LEU A 99 8.09 -17.23 25.49
N ALA A 100 8.19 -15.90 25.60
CA ALA A 100 7.15 -15.10 26.22
C ALA A 100 5.85 -15.14 25.40
N THR A 101 4.73 -15.09 26.11
CA THR A 101 3.40 -14.94 25.52
C THR A 101 3.28 -13.61 24.79
N GLY A 102 2.27 -13.48 23.92
CA GLY A 102 1.98 -12.22 23.22
C GLY A 102 1.74 -11.05 24.17
N LYS A 103 1.13 -11.30 25.34
CA LYS A 103 0.90 -10.30 26.39
C LYS A 103 2.20 -9.84 27.03
N GLU A 104 3.00 -10.78 27.54
CA GLU A 104 4.30 -10.48 28.18
C GLU A 104 5.24 -9.70 27.24
N ASN A 105 5.30 -10.11 25.96
CA ASN A 105 6.08 -9.41 24.95
C ASN A 105 5.54 -7.99 24.67
N GLY A 106 4.21 -7.82 24.68
CA GLY A 106 3.57 -6.51 24.55
C GLY A 106 3.83 -5.59 25.75
N ASP A 107 3.79 -6.14 26.97
CA ASP A 107 4.04 -5.41 28.21
C ASP A 107 5.50 -4.93 28.27
N TYR A 108 6.47 -5.77 27.89
CA TYR A 108 7.87 -5.38 27.78
C TYR A 108 8.08 -4.23 26.79
N ILE A 109 7.51 -4.33 25.58
CA ILE A 109 7.61 -3.27 24.56
C ILE A 109 6.96 -1.98 25.06
N THR A 110 5.83 -2.09 25.76
CA THR A 110 5.12 -0.93 26.31
C THR A 110 5.98 -0.23 27.36
N ARG A 111 6.61 -0.97 28.28
CA ARG A 111 7.56 -0.40 29.24
C ARG A 111 8.72 0.29 28.55
N LEU A 112 9.36 -0.39 27.59
CA LEU A 112 10.48 0.19 26.82
C LEU A 112 10.10 1.51 26.15
N LEU A 113 8.96 1.56 25.46
CA LEU A 113 8.54 2.78 24.73
C LEU A 113 8.04 3.88 25.68
N THR A 114 7.51 3.53 26.85
CA THR A 114 7.02 4.50 27.85
C THR A 114 8.17 5.09 28.66
N THR A 115 9.17 4.28 29.01
CA THR A 115 10.37 4.73 29.71
C THR A 115 11.29 5.50 28.77
N GLY A 116 11.50 5.01 27.55
CA GLY A 116 12.50 5.54 26.61
C GLY A 116 13.82 4.79 26.70
N VAL A 117 14.79 5.23 25.90
CA VAL A 117 16.13 4.64 25.81
C VAL A 117 17.17 5.73 26.03
N GLY A 118 18.10 5.51 26.95
CA GLY A 118 19.25 6.37 27.17
C GLY A 118 20.49 5.90 26.42
N LEU A 119 21.14 6.77 25.66
CA LEU A 119 22.42 6.50 25.00
C LEU A 119 23.43 7.61 25.36
N ASN A 120 24.53 7.25 26.01
CA ASN A 120 25.59 8.19 26.42
C ASN A 120 25.04 9.43 27.15
N GLY A 121 24.10 9.22 28.08
CA GLY A 121 23.46 10.30 28.86
C GLY A 121 22.32 11.05 28.14
N ILE A 122 22.07 10.78 26.86
CA ILE A 122 20.95 11.39 26.12
C ILE A 122 19.74 10.46 26.15
N GLN A 123 18.60 10.97 26.64
CA GLN A 123 17.34 10.23 26.69
C GLN A 123 16.52 10.40 25.40
N TYR A 124 16.05 9.29 24.83
CA TYR A 124 15.18 9.25 23.67
C TYR A 124 13.81 8.70 24.06
N HIS A 125 12.76 9.49 23.82
CA HIS A 125 11.37 9.11 24.14
C HIS A 125 10.55 8.89 22.88
N PHE A 126 9.46 8.12 22.99
CA PHE A 126 8.61 7.79 21.85
C PHE A 126 8.11 9.05 21.15
N PHE A 127 8.32 9.12 19.84
CA PHE A 127 7.97 10.28 19.03
C PHE A 127 6.82 10.01 18.06
N GLY A 128 6.87 8.88 17.34
CA GLY A 128 5.80 8.51 16.44
C GLY A 128 6.16 7.41 15.46
N HIS A 129 5.16 7.00 14.68
CA HIS A 129 5.31 5.98 13.65
C HIS A 129 4.33 6.24 12.51
N SER A 130 4.68 5.76 11.31
CA SER A 130 3.73 5.60 10.21
C SER A 130 2.98 4.26 10.30
N ASN A 131 1.97 4.06 9.43
CA ASN A 131 1.28 2.77 9.34
C ASN A 131 2.19 1.64 8.84
N SER A 132 3.12 1.94 7.91
CA SER A 132 4.09 0.94 7.43
C SER A 132 5.04 0.54 8.56
N GLN A 133 5.55 1.52 9.31
CA GLN A 133 6.40 1.28 10.48
C GLN A 133 5.68 0.44 11.54
N LEU A 134 4.41 0.71 11.83
CA LEU A 134 3.63 -0.13 12.75
C LEU A 134 3.53 -1.59 12.28
N LYS A 135 3.30 -1.82 10.97
CA LYS A 135 3.28 -3.17 10.37
C LYS A 135 4.63 -3.87 10.43
N SER A 136 5.72 -3.13 10.23
CA SER A 136 7.10 -3.64 10.37
C SER A 136 7.60 -3.64 11.81
N ARG A 137 6.77 -3.28 12.79
CA ARG A 137 7.11 -3.19 14.22
C ARG A 137 8.30 -2.25 14.48
N SER A 138 8.27 -1.06 13.90
CA SER A 138 9.27 0.00 14.11
C SER A 138 8.63 1.34 14.44
N CYS A 139 9.39 2.26 15.05
CA CYS A 139 8.96 3.63 15.32
C CYS A 139 10.17 4.57 15.55
N PHE A 140 9.92 5.87 15.59
CA PHE A 140 10.91 6.88 15.96
C PHE A 140 10.80 7.21 17.45
N LEU A 141 11.96 7.32 18.09
CA LEU A 141 12.17 8.04 19.33
C LEU A 141 12.91 9.36 19.04
N TYR A 142 12.81 10.32 19.96
CA TYR A 142 13.38 11.65 19.83
C TYR A 142 14.06 12.10 21.12
N ALA A 143 15.21 12.77 20.98
CA ALA A 143 16.03 13.30 22.07
C ALA A 143 15.45 14.62 22.61
N ALA A 144 14.40 14.50 23.43
CA ALA A 144 13.71 15.61 24.09
C ALA A 144 12.92 15.09 25.29
N SER A 145 12.41 15.99 26.13
CA SER A 145 11.45 15.60 27.18
C SER A 145 10.11 15.13 26.58
N LYS A 146 9.30 14.44 27.37
CA LYS A 146 7.98 13.97 26.92
C LYS A 146 7.03 15.15 26.65
N GLU A 147 7.18 16.23 27.42
CA GLU A 147 6.41 17.47 27.33
C GLU A 147 6.74 18.23 26.04
N GLU A 148 8.03 18.32 25.71
CA GLU A 148 8.50 18.92 24.46
C GLU A 148 8.00 18.13 23.25
N ILE A 149 8.09 16.79 23.30
CA ILE A 149 7.54 15.93 22.25
C ILE A 149 6.04 16.12 22.09
N SER A 150 5.29 16.17 23.20
CA SER A 150 3.84 16.39 23.16
C SER A 150 3.50 17.70 22.46
N THR A 151 4.15 18.79 22.88
CA THR A 151 4.00 20.13 22.27
C THR A 151 4.33 20.09 20.78
N LYS A 152 5.41 19.40 20.42
CA LYS A 152 5.86 19.26 19.02
C LYS A 152 4.87 18.49 18.16
N VAL A 153 4.24 17.43 18.69
CA VAL A 153 3.22 16.63 17.99
C VAL A 153 1.92 17.42 17.84
N GLU A 154 1.53 18.18 18.87
CA GLU A 154 0.33 19.03 18.84
C GLU A 154 0.47 20.20 17.87
N ALA A 155 1.68 20.72 17.70
CA ALA A 155 1.98 21.76 16.71
C ALA A 155 1.89 21.27 15.24
N MET A 156 1.76 19.96 14.98
CA MET A 156 1.75 19.44 13.60
C MET A 156 0.40 19.57 12.88
N GLY A 157 -0.67 19.91 13.61
CA GLY A 157 -2.00 20.15 13.06
C GLY A 157 -3.08 20.03 14.12
N ASP A 158 -4.29 20.50 13.82
CA ASP A 158 -5.41 20.41 14.76
C ASP A 158 -5.90 18.96 14.89
N LEU A 159 -5.58 18.36 16.05
CA LEU A 159 -6.00 17.02 16.45
C LEU A 159 -7.05 17.04 17.57
N SER A 160 -7.51 18.22 18.00
CA SER A 160 -8.39 18.41 19.16
C SER A 160 -9.72 17.64 19.04
N LYS A 161 -10.24 17.53 17.81
CA LYS A 161 -11.51 16.86 17.52
C LYS A 161 -11.43 15.32 17.54
N LEU A 162 -10.23 14.75 17.65
CA LEU A 162 -10.01 13.30 17.61
C LEU A 162 -10.07 12.67 19.00
N LYS A 163 -11.25 12.21 19.41
CA LYS A 163 -11.49 11.61 20.74
C LYS A 163 -10.80 10.25 20.97
N SER A 164 -10.44 9.52 19.91
CA SER A 164 -9.86 8.17 20.02
C SER A 164 -8.35 8.21 19.84
N VAL A 165 -7.60 7.64 20.80
CA VAL A 165 -6.13 7.50 20.75
C VAL A 165 -5.69 6.82 19.45
N GLY A 166 -6.33 5.72 19.05
CA GLY A 166 -6.01 5.01 17.81
C GLY A 166 -6.24 5.86 16.55
N LYS A 167 -7.31 6.66 16.51
CA LYS A 167 -7.55 7.61 15.40
C LYS A 167 -6.49 8.72 15.41
N LYS A 168 -6.16 9.29 16.57
CA LYS A 168 -5.12 10.32 16.72
C LYS A 168 -3.76 9.80 16.24
N ALA A 169 -3.33 8.63 16.71
CA ALA A 169 -2.09 7.98 16.28
C ALA A 169 -2.07 7.72 14.76
N LYS A 170 -3.18 7.20 14.19
CA LYS A 170 -3.29 6.97 12.74
C LYS A 170 -3.15 8.27 11.93
N ARG A 171 -3.64 9.41 12.44
CA ARG A 171 -3.56 10.73 11.77
C ARG A 171 -2.17 11.33 11.88
N ILE A 172 -1.56 11.30 13.06
CA ILE A 172 -0.15 11.69 13.27
C ILE A 172 0.75 10.88 12.34
N GLY A 173 0.53 9.56 12.25
CA GLY A 173 1.31 8.67 11.38
C GLY A 173 1.23 8.97 9.88
N LEU A 174 0.27 9.81 9.44
CA LEU A 174 0.23 10.30 8.07
C LEU A 174 1.39 11.26 7.76
N LEU A 175 1.89 11.98 8.78
CA LEU A 175 3.02 12.90 8.67
C LEU A 175 4.36 12.15 8.66
N PHE A 176 4.44 11.07 9.44
CA PHE A 176 5.59 10.15 9.48
C PHE A 176 5.69 9.21 8.28
N SER A 177 4.67 9.18 7.41
CA SER A 177 4.70 8.35 6.20
C SER A 177 5.83 8.82 5.29
N SER A 178 6.78 7.94 4.98
CA SER A 178 7.80 8.19 3.98
C SER A 178 7.14 8.45 2.64
N ALA A 179 7.41 9.61 2.05
CA ALA A 179 6.93 10.00 0.74
C ALA A 179 7.92 11.03 0.20
N ASP A 180 8.34 10.91 -1.06
CA ASP A 180 9.25 11.92 -1.58
C ASP A 180 8.49 13.23 -1.75
N MET A 181 9.04 14.31 -1.23
CA MET A 181 8.48 15.64 -1.46
C MET A 181 8.78 16.03 -2.90
N ALA A 182 7.75 16.24 -3.70
CA ALA A 182 7.92 16.60 -5.11
C ALA A 182 8.16 18.11 -5.25
N LEU A 183 7.39 18.92 -4.52
CA LEU A 183 7.46 20.39 -4.53
C LEU A 183 6.73 20.97 -3.31
N ALA A 184 6.88 22.28 -3.08
CA ALA A 184 6.01 23.04 -2.19
C ALA A 184 4.84 23.62 -3.02
N LEU A 185 3.60 23.28 -2.66
CA LEU A 185 2.40 23.77 -3.33
C LEU A 185 1.71 24.82 -2.45
N PRO A 186 1.65 26.09 -2.87
CA PRO A 186 0.95 27.13 -2.12
C PRO A 186 -0.57 26.83 -2.02
N PRO A 187 -1.22 27.10 -0.88
CA PRO A 187 -2.66 26.87 -0.69
C PRO A 187 -3.54 27.58 -1.72
N GLU A 188 -3.10 28.74 -2.25
CA GLU A 188 -3.83 29.55 -3.23
C GLU A 188 -3.93 28.89 -4.61
N ARG A 189 -3.15 27.82 -4.84
CA ARG A 189 -3.24 26.97 -6.03
C ARG A 189 -4.11 25.74 -5.81
N CYS A 190 -4.72 25.62 -4.63
CA CYS A 190 -5.60 24.52 -4.27
C CYS A 190 -7.02 25.06 -4.09
N GLU A 191 -8.01 24.25 -4.45
CA GLU A 191 -9.42 24.53 -4.24
C GLU A 191 -10.07 23.34 -3.54
N ASP A 192 -10.94 23.58 -2.58
CA ASP A 192 -11.79 22.53 -2.00
C ASP A 192 -13.11 22.50 -2.79
N ILE A 193 -13.45 21.32 -3.33
CA ILE A 193 -14.72 21.07 -4.03
C ILE A 193 -15.53 20.01 -3.27
N GLU A 194 -16.86 20.07 -3.36
CA GLU A 194 -17.76 19.18 -2.61
C GLU A 194 -17.65 17.73 -3.06
N ASP A 195 -17.78 16.76 -2.16
CA ASP A 195 -17.94 15.37 -2.58
C ASP A 195 -19.27 15.11 -3.28
N VAL A 196 -19.29 14.17 -4.23
CA VAL A 196 -20.54 13.66 -4.79
C VAL A 196 -21.14 12.68 -3.78
N LYS A 197 -22.23 13.11 -3.12
CA LYS A 197 -22.91 12.33 -2.08
C LYS A 197 -24.32 11.93 -2.56
N ARG A 198 -24.73 10.69 -2.28
CA ARG A 198 -26.09 10.20 -2.52
C ARG A 198 -26.39 9.03 -1.60
N ASP A 199 -27.60 8.99 -1.04
CA ASP A 199 -28.10 7.89 -0.19
C ASP A 199 -27.14 7.52 0.96
N GLY A 200 -26.51 8.53 1.57
CA GLY A 200 -25.55 8.33 2.67
C GLY A 200 -24.14 7.87 2.24
N TYR A 201 -23.92 7.65 0.93
CA TYR A 201 -22.62 7.27 0.37
C TYR A 201 -21.88 8.44 -0.27
N ILE A 202 -20.56 8.33 -0.30
CA ILE A 202 -19.64 9.29 -0.93
C ILE A 202 -19.02 8.61 -2.17
N PHE A 203 -19.37 9.06 -3.36
CA PHE A 203 -18.90 8.48 -4.63
C PHE A 203 -17.49 8.92 -5.02
N THR A 204 -16.99 9.98 -4.40
CA THR A 204 -15.67 10.57 -4.64
C THR A 204 -14.73 10.41 -3.45
N ASP A 205 -15.01 9.49 -2.52
CA ASP A 205 -14.26 9.37 -1.25
C ASP A 205 -12.77 9.16 -1.50
N GLY A 206 -11.97 10.19 -1.19
CA GLY A 206 -10.52 10.13 -1.36
C GLY A 206 -9.99 10.45 -2.77
N CYS A 207 -10.83 10.88 -3.72
CA CYS A 207 -10.44 11.17 -5.10
C CYS A 207 -10.66 12.64 -5.51
N GLY A 208 -9.56 13.37 -5.69
CA GLY A 208 -9.54 14.74 -6.20
C GLY A 208 -9.04 14.85 -7.64
N LEU A 209 -8.78 16.07 -8.08
CA LEU A 209 -8.37 16.39 -9.45
C LEU A 209 -7.05 17.17 -9.47
N ILE A 210 -6.22 16.92 -10.49
CA ILE A 210 -4.96 17.63 -10.71
C ILE A 210 -4.86 18.15 -12.14
N SER A 211 -4.41 19.39 -12.28
CA SER A 211 -4.16 20.02 -13.57
C SER A 211 -3.01 19.33 -14.32
N LEU A 212 -3.08 19.38 -15.65
CA LEU A 212 -2.00 18.87 -16.51
C LEU A 212 -0.65 19.55 -16.26
N GLN A 213 -0.67 20.84 -15.92
CA GLN A 213 0.56 21.59 -15.63
C GLN A 213 1.26 21.05 -14.38
N LEU A 214 0.54 20.89 -13.27
CA LEU A 214 1.13 20.38 -12.04
C LEU A 214 1.52 18.91 -12.16
N ALA A 215 0.71 18.08 -12.83
CA ALA A 215 1.04 16.68 -13.09
C ALA A 215 2.39 16.53 -13.83
N ARG A 216 2.64 17.37 -14.85
CA ARG A 216 3.93 17.43 -15.56
C ARG A 216 5.08 17.85 -14.65
N GLN A 217 4.87 18.86 -13.81
CA GLN A 217 5.89 19.29 -12.84
C GLN A 217 6.22 18.19 -11.85
N LEU A 218 5.22 17.48 -11.33
CA LEU A 218 5.41 16.34 -10.43
C LEU A 218 6.20 15.22 -11.11
N ALA A 219 5.81 14.83 -12.33
CA ALA A 219 6.51 13.81 -13.11
C ALA A 219 7.98 14.16 -13.36
N GLN A 220 8.27 15.42 -13.70
CA GLN A 220 9.64 15.92 -13.89
C GLN A 220 10.45 15.93 -12.59
N ARG A 221 9.90 16.49 -11.51
CA ARG A 221 10.57 16.56 -10.19
C ARG A 221 10.87 15.18 -9.63
N ARG A 222 9.95 14.22 -9.85
CA ARG A 222 10.10 12.83 -9.45
C ARG A 222 10.87 11.98 -10.44
N LYS A 223 11.33 12.56 -11.55
CA LYS A 223 12.05 11.86 -12.63
C LYS A 223 11.33 10.57 -13.04
N ILE A 224 10.01 10.66 -13.20
CA ILE A 224 9.18 9.50 -13.54
C ILE A 224 9.50 9.12 -14.98
N ILE A 225 10.20 7.99 -15.11
CA ILE A 225 10.62 7.41 -16.36
C ILE A 225 9.95 6.04 -16.48
N PHE A 226 9.53 5.72 -17.70
CA PHE A 226 9.05 4.41 -18.05
C PHE A 226 9.63 4.03 -19.42
N ARG A 227 10.34 2.89 -19.50
CA ARG A 227 11.09 2.46 -20.70
C ARG A 227 11.92 3.59 -21.31
N ASP A 228 12.75 4.22 -20.45
CA ASP A 228 13.65 5.34 -20.78
C ASP A 228 12.99 6.58 -21.39
N LYS A 229 11.66 6.66 -21.33
CA LYS A 229 10.88 7.82 -21.74
C LYS A 229 10.25 8.48 -20.53
N ARG A 230 10.15 9.81 -20.58
CA ARG A 230 9.38 10.56 -19.58
C ARG A 230 7.94 10.08 -19.60
N TYR A 231 7.45 9.63 -18.45
CA TYR A 231 6.09 9.15 -18.30
C TYR A 231 5.29 10.14 -17.47
N LEU A 232 4.09 10.45 -17.95
CA LEU A 232 3.13 11.29 -17.24
C LEU A 232 2.02 10.39 -16.69
N PRO A 233 2.01 10.12 -15.37
CA PRO A 233 0.92 9.39 -14.75
C PRO A 233 -0.42 10.11 -14.88
N SER A 234 -1.49 9.33 -15.02
CA SER A 234 -2.87 9.81 -14.99
C SER A 234 -3.38 9.99 -13.56
N VAL A 235 -2.78 9.26 -12.61
CA VAL A 235 -3.19 9.26 -11.20
C VAL A 235 -1.95 9.39 -10.32
N PHE A 236 -2.04 10.24 -9.31
CA PHE A 236 -1.03 10.38 -8.26
C PHE A 236 -1.68 10.13 -6.90
N GLN A 237 -1.17 9.16 -6.14
CA GLN A 237 -1.51 9.05 -4.72
C GLN A 237 -0.66 10.07 -3.95
N ILE A 238 -1.29 10.89 -3.12
CA ILE A 238 -0.63 12.05 -2.53
C ILE A 238 -0.77 12.13 -1.01
N ARG A 239 0.13 12.93 -0.42
CA ARG A 239 -0.01 13.51 0.91
C ARG A 239 0.32 15.00 0.82
N TYR A 240 -0.61 15.83 1.26
CA TYR A 240 -0.42 17.28 1.27
C TYR A 240 -1.16 17.85 2.47
N ARG A 241 -0.47 18.56 3.37
CA ARG A 241 -1.09 19.07 4.61
C ARG A 241 -1.88 17.98 5.34
N GLY A 242 -3.16 18.21 5.62
CA GLY A 242 -4.10 17.22 6.16
C GLY A 242 -4.78 16.33 5.13
N TYR A 243 -4.52 16.52 3.83
CA TYR A 243 -5.11 15.75 2.73
C TYR A 243 -4.37 14.44 2.48
N LYS A 244 -5.16 13.38 2.31
CA LYS A 244 -4.73 12.06 1.82
C LYS A 244 -5.74 11.62 0.76
N GLY A 245 -5.23 11.12 -0.37
CA GLY A 245 -6.04 10.45 -1.37
C GLY A 245 -5.30 10.29 -2.68
N VAL A 246 -6.05 10.12 -3.76
CA VAL A 246 -5.54 10.17 -5.13
C VAL A 246 -6.00 11.45 -5.82
N LEU A 247 -5.22 11.91 -6.79
CA LEU A 247 -5.59 12.95 -7.73
C LEU A 247 -5.56 12.40 -9.14
N THR A 248 -6.68 12.55 -9.84
CA THR A 248 -6.83 12.16 -11.25
C THR A 248 -6.56 13.35 -12.15
N LEU A 249 -5.85 13.13 -13.25
CA LEU A 249 -5.58 14.14 -14.23
C LEU A 249 -6.89 14.71 -14.81
N ASP A 250 -7.03 16.02 -14.75
CA ASP A 250 -8.11 16.75 -15.40
C ASP A 250 -7.52 17.77 -16.37
N ARG A 251 -7.76 17.56 -17.67
CA ARG A 251 -7.27 18.44 -18.73
C ARG A 251 -8.07 19.75 -18.85
N THR A 252 -9.26 19.79 -18.25
CA THR A 252 -10.11 20.98 -18.20
C THR A 252 -9.70 21.92 -17.06
N LEU A 253 -8.95 21.42 -16.06
CA LEU A 253 -8.46 22.22 -14.96
C LEU A 253 -7.25 23.06 -15.41
N GLN A 254 -7.51 24.34 -15.66
CA GLN A 254 -6.56 25.33 -16.16
C GLN A 254 -6.61 26.60 -15.29
N GLY A 255 -5.55 27.42 -15.36
CA GLY A 255 -5.45 28.67 -14.63
C GLY A 255 -4.66 28.55 -13.32
N GLN A 256 -5.02 29.38 -12.34
CA GLN A 256 -4.31 29.49 -11.06
C GLN A 256 -4.49 28.25 -10.18
N VAL A 257 -5.70 27.69 -10.16
CA VAL A 257 -6.02 26.46 -9.42
C VAL A 257 -5.39 25.28 -10.15
N GLN A 258 -4.51 24.57 -9.45
CA GLN A 258 -3.77 23.43 -9.98
C GLN A 258 -4.22 22.10 -9.40
N VAL A 259 -4.90 22.11 -8.24
CA VAL A 259 -5.44 20.94 -7.55
C VAL A 259 -6.82 21.26 -7.00
N GLN A 260 -7.75 20.32 -7.16
CA GLN A 260 -9.04 20.36 -6.48
C GLN A 260 -9.13 19.17 -5.51
N PHE A 261 -9.22 19.46 -4.21
CA PHE A 261 -9.39 18.45 -3.18
C PHE A 261 -10.87 18.28 -2.81
N ARG A 262 -11.24 17.09 -2.34
CA ARG A 262 -12.56 16.81 -1.79
C ARG A 262 -12.55 16.86 -0.27
N GLU A 263 -13.72 17.11 0.33
CA GLU A 263 -13.89 17.12 1.79
C GLU A 263 -13.42 15.80 2.43
N SER A 264 -13.81 14.67 1.83
CA SER A 264 -13.44 13.31 2.22
C SER A 264 -11.91 13.09 2.31
N MET A 265 -11.12 13.81 1.53
CA MET A 265 -9.66 13.71 1.54
C MET A 265 -9.03 14.38 2.76
N ARG A 266 -9.69 15.36 3.38
CA ARG A 266 -9.15 16.15 4.50
C ARG A 266 -9.28 15.39 5.82
N LYS A 267 -8.17 14.82 6.28
CA LYS A 267 -8.14 13.95 7.46
C LYS A 267 -7.90 14.70 8.78
N PHE A 268 -7.37 15.92 8.73
CA PHE A 268 -7.20 16.90 9.84
C PHE A 268 -6.97 18.32 9.27
N LYS A 269 -7.08 19.37 10.10
CA LYS A 269 -6.95 20.79 9.69
C LYS A 269 -5.61 21.41 10.11
N ASP A 270 -5.33 22.61 9.60
CA ASP A 270 -4.29 23.54 10.08
C ASP A 270 -2.84 23.02 10.06
N ALA A 271 -2.54 22.12 9.13
CA ALA A 271 -1.16 21.77 8.83
C ALA A 271 -0.48 22.89 8.03
N SER A 272 0.58 23.48 8.58
CA SER A 272 1.40 24.54 7.98
C SER A 272 2.41 24.04 6.93
N ASP A 273 2.56 22.72 6.79
CA ASP A 273 3.47 22.14 5.82
C ASP A 273 2.88 22.11 4.40
N HIS A 274 3.34 23.02 3.56
CA HIS A 274 2.96 23.12 2.14
C HIS A 274 3.68 22.12 1.23
N SER A 275 4.36 21.13 1.80
CA SER A 275 5.08 20.13 1.00
C SER A 275 4.11 19.12 0.41
N PHE A 276 4.15 19.03 -0.91
CA PHE A 276 3.33 18.14 -1.71
C PHE A 276 4.10 16.86 -1.99
N ALA A 277 3.65 15.75 -1.40
CA ALA A 277 4.29 14.46 -1.54
C ALA A 277 3.49 13.55 -2.45
N VAL A 278 4.17 12.91 -3.40
CA VAL A 278 3.62 11.77 -4.15
C VAL A 278 4.06 10.48 -3.44
N VAL A 279 3.10 9.64 -3.08
CA VAL A 279 3.32 8.34 -2.43
C VAL A 279 3.50 7.25 -3.48
N ASP A 280 2.65 7.26 -4.50
CA ASP A 280 2.66 6.34 -5.63
C ASP A 280 1.91 6.98 -6.81
N TYR A 281 1.93 6.33 -7.97
CA TYR A 281 1.31 6.84 -9.19
C TYR A 281 0.87 5.71 -10.12
N SER A 282 -0.06 5.96 -11.05
CA SER A 282 -0.49 4.99 -12.05
C SER A 282 0.70 4.51 -12.88
N LYS A 283 0.83 3.20 -13.11
CA LYS A 283 1.96 2.62 -13.85
C LYS A 283 1.47 1.64 -14.92
N PRO A 284 2.11 1.63 -16.10
CA PRO A 284 1.86 0.60 -17.09
C PRO A 284 2.33 -0.77 -16.57
N TYR A 285 1.78 -1.84 -17.14
CA TYR A 285 2.20 -3.24 -16.89
C TYR A 285 2.19 -3.68 -15.42
N ALA A 286 1.43 -3.02 -14.56
CA ALA A 286 1.13 -3.56 -13.24
C ALA A 286 0.12 -4.71 -13.42
N PHE A 287 0.60 -5.96 -13.49
CA PHE A 287 -0.27 -7.13 -13.66
C PHE A 287 -0.90 -7.60 -12.35
N GLY A 288 -2.09 -8.20 -12.44
CA GLY A 288 -2.77 -8.84 -11.31
C GLY A 288 -2.43 -10.32 -11.19
N SER A 289 -2.48 -10.83 -9.96
CA SER A 289 -2.42 -12.26 -9.66
C SER A 289 -3.64 -12.68 -8.84
N LEU A 290 -4.11 -13.91 -9.01
CA LEU A 290 -5.07 -14.52 -8.07
C LEU A 290 -4.32 -14.95 -6.81
N ASN A 291 -4.92 -14.69 -5.67
CA ASN A 291 -4.52 -15.12 -4.33
C ASN A 291 -5.58 -16.06 -3.77
N ASP A 292 -5.28 -16.67 -2.63
CA ASP A 292 -6.13 -17.65 -1.96
C ASP A 292 -7.57 -17.14 -1.81
N GLU A 293 -7.74 -15.91 -1.33
CA GLU A 293 -9.07 -15.32 -1.12
C GLU A 293 -9.86 -15.18 -2.43
N VAL A 294 -9.22 -14.69 -3.50
CA VAL A 294 -9.89 -14.51 -4.79
C VAL A 294 -10.24 -15.87 -5.42
N VAL A 295 -9.36 -16.86 -5.31
CA VAL A 295 -9.62 -18.22 -5.85
C VAL A 295 -10.82 -18.86 -5.16
N VAL A 296 -10.88 -18.79 -3.83
CA VAL A 296 -12.01 -19.32 -3.05
C VAL A 296 -13.30 -18.62 -3.46
N LEU A 297 -13.30 -17.29 -3.55
CA LEU A 297 -14.51 -16.54 -3.92
C LEU A 297 -14.96 -16.81 -5.37
N LEU A 298 -14.02 -16.95 -6.31
CA LEU A 298 -14.34 -17.34 -7.68
C LEU A 298 -15.01 -18.72 -7.73
N HIS A 299 -14.49 -19.68 -6.96
CA HIS A 299 -15.08 -21.00 -6.87
C HIS A 299 -16.50 -20.96 -6.26
N THR A 300 -16.69 -20.18 -5.18
CA THR A 300 -18.02 -19.95 -4.58
C THR A 300 -19.01 -19.32 -5.57
N LEU A 301 -18.53 -18.47 -6.49
CA LEU A 301 -19.33 -17.86 -7.56
C LEU A 301 -19.56 -18.80 -8.77
N GLY A 302 -19.12 -20.06 -8.70
CA GLY A 302 -19.38 -21.08 -9.72
C GLY A 302 -18.28 -21.25 -10.76
N VAL A 303 -17.10 -20.64 -10.58
CA VAL A 303 -15.95 -20.96 -11.44
C VAL A 303 -15.46 -22.37 -11.11
N SER A 304 -15.40 -23.24 -12.12
CA SER A 304 -14.99 -24.63 -11.94
C SER A 304 -13.56 -24.75 -11.43
N GLU A 305 -13.31 -25.78 -10.62
CA GLU A 305 -11.97 -26.12 -10.16
C GLU A 305 -11.02 -26.37 -11.34
N GLU A 306 -11.49 -27.11 -12.35
CA GLU A 306 -10.75 -27.37 -13.59
C GLU A 306 -10.24 -26.07 -14.24
N MET A 307 -11.07 -25.02 -14.29
CA MET A 307 -10.64 -23.72 -14.83
C MET A 307 -9.53 -23.09 -13.99
N LEU A 308 -9.65 -23.13 -12.67
CA LEU A 308 -8.68 -22.54 -11.75
C LEU A 308 -7.34 -23.28 -11.83
N LEU A 309 -7.36 -24.62 -11.85
CA LEU A 309 -6.19 -25.46 -12.06
C LEU A 309 -5.56 -25.21 -13.42
N ARG A 310 -6.37 -25.07 -14.49
CA ARG A 310 -5.87 -24.72 -15.82
C ARG A 310 -5.17 -23.35 -15.83
N LYS A 311 -5.69 -22.36 -15.09
CA LYS A 311 -5.02 -21.05 -14.93
C LYS A 311 -3.72 -21.15 -14.15
N GLN A 312 -3.66 -22.00 -13.13
CA GLN A 312 -2.42 -22.28 -12.42
C GLN A 312 -1.39 -22.94 -13.33
N GLN A 313 -1.79 -23.97 -14.10
CA GLN A 313 -0.91 -24.66 -15.03
C GLN A 313 -0.35 -23.68 -16.08
N GLN A 314 -1.20 -22.85 -16.69
CA GLN A 314 -0.77 -21.80 -17.63
C GLN A 314 0.28 -20.85 -17.03
N HIS A 315 0.17 -20.53 -15.74
CA HIS A 315 1.16 -19.70 -15.06
C HIS A 315 2.48 -20.44 -14.84
N LEU A 316 2.44 -21.72 -14.44
CA LEU A 316 3.62 -22.54 -14.23
C LEU A 316 4.34 -22.82 -15.55
N ASP A 317 3.61 -23.12 -16.62
CA ASP A 317 4.14 -23.30 -17.97
C ASP A 317 4.83 -22.03 -18.45
N PHE A 318 4.25 -20.86 -18.18
CA PHE A 318 4.89 -19.58 -18.49
C PHE A 318 6.24 -19.42 -17.78
N LEU A 319 6.33 -19.73 -16.48
CA LEU A 319 7.61 -19.68 -15.74
C LEU A 319 8.61 -20.76 -16.22
N SER A 320 8.11 -21.92 -16.62
CA SER A 320 8.91 -23.01 -17.20
C SER A 320 9.52 -22.57 -18.53
N ASN A 321 8.73 -21.98 -19.43
CA ASN A 321 9.20 -21.47 -20.72
C ASN A 321 10.28 -20.39 -20.56
N VAL A 322 10.12 -19.49 -19.58
CA VAL A 322 11.17 -18.51 -19.23
C VAL A 322 12.47 -19.22 -18.83
N SER A 323 12.37 -20.27 -18.01
CA SER A 323 13.53 -21.02 -17.52
C SER A 323 14.21 -21.86 -18.61
N GLN A 324 13.42 -22.34 -19.59
CA GLN A 324 13.90 -23.08 -20.76
C GLN A 324 14.51 -22.18 -21.85
N GLY A 325 14.48 -20.85 -21.67
CA GLY A 325 15.12 -19.90 -22.56
C GLY A 325 14.25 -19.37 -23.70
N ASP A 326 12.92 -19.52 -23.61
CA ASP A 326 12.00 -18.86 -24.54
C ASP A 326 12.15 -17.33 -24.42
N SER A 327 12.63 -16.70 -25.48
CA SER A 327 12.96 -15.28 -25.48
C SER A 327 11.73 -14.37 -25.35
N ARG A 328 10.58 -14.80 -25.88
CA ARG A 328 9.32 -14.04 -25.78
C ARG A 328 8.77 -14.10 -24.36
N ALA A 329 8.72 -15.30 -23.78
CA ALA A 329 8.29 -15.50 -22.40
C ALA A 329 9.22 -14.77 -21.43
N ALA A 330 10.54 -14.86 -21.63
CA ALA A 330 11.53 -14.14 -20.82
C ALA A 330 11.35 -12.61 -20.92
N PHE A 331 11.13 -12.07 -22.11
CA PHE A 331 10.86 -10.64 -22.29
C PHE A 331 9.57 -10.19 -21.57
N GLN A 332 8.50 -10.97 -21.70
CA GLN A 332 7.23 -10.71 -21.01
C GLN A 332 7.40 -10.78 -19.48
N PHE A 333 8.15 -11.77 -19.00
CA PHE A 333 8.44 -11.96 -17.58
C PHE A 333 9.25 -10.81 -16.99
N LEU A 334 10.31 -10.37 -17.68
CA LEU A 334 11.13 -9.24 -17.26
C LEU A 334 10.33 -7.93 -17.28
N SER A 335 9.42 -7.76 -18.24
CA SER A 335 8.49 -6.63 -18.27
C SER A 335 7.54 -6.65 -17.07
N TYR A 336 7.01 -7.81 -16.69
CA TYR A 336 6.16 -8.00 -15.52
C TYR A 336 6.90 -7.71 -14.20
N CYS A 337 8.16 -8.15 -14.09
CA CYS A 337 8.98 -7.98 -12.89
C CYS A 337 9.58 -6.57 -12.75
N ASP A 338 9.25 -5.64 -13.65
CA ASP A 338 9.85 -4.30 -13.72
C ASP A 338 11.38 -4.38 -13.80
N ARG A 339 11.87 -5.19 -14.75
CA ARG A 339 13.29 -5.41 -15.05
C ARG A 339 13.60 -5.04 -16.49
N ILE A 340 13.23 -3.82 -16.87
CA ILE A 340 13.29 -3.33 -18.26
C ILE A 340 14.72 -3.39 -18.82
N ASN A 341 15.74 -3.00 -18.05
CA ASN A 341 17.13 -3.05 -18.51
C ASN A 341 17.57 -4.48 -18.89
N LEU A 342 17.07 -5.49 -18.17
CA LEU A 342 17.33 -6.89 -18.51
C LEU A 342 16.51 -7.33 -19.73
N ALA A 343 15.29 -6.81 -19.88
CA ALA A 343 14.43 -7.09 -21.04
C ALA A 343 15.04 -6.52 -22.33
N GLU A 344 15.62 -5.32 -22.27
CA GLU A 344 16.36 -4.71 -23.37
C GLU A 344 17.62 -5.52 -23.69
N LYS A 345 18.42 -5.86 -22.66
CA LYS A 345 19.60 -6.71 -22.83
C LYS A 345 19.27 -8.05 -23.50
N LEU A 346 18.16 -8.67 -23.11
CA LEU A 346 17.65 -9.88 -23.74
C LEU A 346 17.34 -9.69 -25.25
N LEU A 347 16.78 -8.54 -25.64
CA LEU A 347 16.48 -8.25 -27.05
C LEU A 347 17.73 -7.98 -27.89
N LEU A 348 18.72 -7.28 -27.30
CA LEU A 348 19.94 -6.87 -28.00
C LEU A 348 21.00 -7.96 -28.07
N GLU A 349 21.19 -8.70 -26.98
CA GLU A 349 22.30 -9.64 -26.80
C GLU A 349 21.84 -11.11 -26.73
N GLY A 350 20.53 -11.37 -26.76
CA GLY A 350 19.96 -12.71 -26.61
C GLY A 350 19.85 -13.19 -25.16
N SER A 351 19.49 -14.47 -24.97
CA SER A 351 19.12 -15.02 -23.66
C SER A 351 20.31 -15.41 -22.77
N GLU A 352 21.48 -15.71 -23.34
CA GLU A 352 22.64 -16.19 -22.60
C GLU A 352 23.12 -15.20 -21.51
N PRO A 353 23.30 -13.90 -21.79
CA PRO A 353 23.82 -12.94 -20.81
C PRO A 353 22.87 -12.68 -19.63
N VAL A 354 21.59 -13.02 -19.76
CA VAL A 354 20.55 -12.80 -18.75
C VAL A 354 20.07 -14.09 -18.08
N ARG A 355 20.45 -15.27 -18.58
CA ARG A 355 19.93 -16.58 -18.16
C ARG A 355 20.08 -16.83 -16.66
N SER A 356 21.25 -16.57 -16.08
CA SER A 356 21.49 -16.75 -14.64
C SER A 356 20.59 -15.85 -13.79
N THR A 357 20.48 -14.58 -14.18
CA THR A 357 19.62 -13.60 -13.49
C THR A 357 18.14 -13.96 -13.63
N LEU A 358 17.70 -14.40 -14.82
CA LEU A 358 16.35 -14.90 -15.08
C LEU A 358 16.01 -16.08 -14.17
N GLY A 359 16.89 -17.08 -14.06
CA GLY A 359 16.68 -18.21 -13.15
C GLY A 359 16.53 -17.77 -11.69
N GLY A 360 17.31 -16.78 -11.25
CA GLY A 360 17.16 -16.17 -9.93
C GLY A 360 15.81 -15.48 -9.73
N LEU A 361 15.35 -14.72 -10.71
CA LEU A 361 14.05 -14.03 -10.67
C LEU A 361 12.87 -15.02 -10.71
N VAL A 362 12.95 -16.07 -11.50
CA VAL A 362 11.93 -17.13 -11.53
C VAL A 362 11.86 -17.85 -10.18
N ARG A 363 12.99 -18.19 -9.57
CA ARG A 363 13.02 -18.73 -8.19
C ARG A 363 12.39 -17.77 -7.18
N GLN A 364 12.59 -16.46 -7.33
CA GLN A 364 11.92 -15.47 -6.49
C GLN A 364 10.41 -15.44 -6.69
N GLU A 365 9.89 -15.66 -7.91
CA GLU A 365 8.45 -15.80 -8.13
C GLU A 365 7.90 -17.07 -7.48
N TYR A 366 8.61 -18.21 -7.59
CA TYR A 366 8.23 -19.43 -6.88
C TYR A 366 8.21 -19.23 -5.36
N ALA A 367 9.21 -18.54 -4.80
CA ALA A 367 9.26 -18.22 -3.37
C ALA A 367 8.07 -17.36 -2.90
N LYS A 368 7.46 -16.54 -3.78
CA LYS A 368 6.23 -15.78 -3.45
C LYS A 368 4.98 -16.66 -3.34
N MET A 369 5.05 -17.90 -3.83
CA MET A 369 4.01 -18.93 -3.67
C MET A 369 4.18 -19.70 -2.35
N LEU A 370 5.07 -19.26 -1.47
CA LEU A 370 5.26 -19.80 -0.12
C LEU A 370 4.95 -18.71 0.91
N ASN A 371 4.42 -19.11 2.06
CA ASN A 371 4.21 -18.21 3.20
C ASN A 371 5.45 -18.23 4.14
N LYS A 372 5.38 -17.51 5.27
CA LYS A 372 6.51 -17.41 6.23
C LYS A 372 6.84 -18.72 6.97
N ARG A 373 6.01 -19.75 6.81
CA ARG A 373 6.17 -21.10 7.36
C ARG A 373 6.47 -22.11 6.24
N ASP A 374 6.83 -21.62 5.06
CA ASP A 374 7.06 -22.42 3.86
C ASP A 374 5.84 -23.24 3.41
N GLU A 375 4.63 -22.86 3.85
CA GLU A 375 3.39 -23.47 3.37
C GLU A 375 2.99 -22.83 2.04
N GLN A 376 2.35 -23.62 1.18
CA GLN A 376 1.91 -23.15 -0.13
C GLN A 376 0.88 -22.02 -0.02
N ARG A 377 1.07 -21.00 -0.85
CA ARG A 377 0.18 -19.86 -1.04
C ARG A 377 -0.16 -19.74 -2.51
N CYS A 378 -1.43 -19.54 -2.83
CA CYS A 378 -1.85 -19.28 -4.19
C CYS A 378 -1.33 -17.91 -4.68
N ARG A 379 -0.62 -17.94 -5.80
CA ARG A 379 -0.24 -16.76 -6.57
C ARG A 379 -0.24 -17.12 -8.05
N ILE A 380 -1.36 -16.89 -8.74
CA ILE A 380 -1.51 -17.22 -10.17
C ILE A 380 -1.51 -15.93 -10.97
N LEU A 381 -0.46 -15.66 -11.76
CA LEU A 381 -0.44 -14.50 -12.67
C LEU A 381 -1.54 -14.63 -13.72
N ILE A 382 -2.31 -13.56 -13.94
CA ILE A 382 -3.30 -13.49 -15.01
C ILE A 382 -2.85 -12.42 -16.01
N PRO A 383 -2.29 -12.79 -17.19
CA PRO A 383 -1.71 -11.83 -18.14
C PRO A 383 -2.70 -10.76 -18.64
N LYS A 384 -3.99 -11.12 -18.83
CA LYS A 384 -5.06 -10.16 -19.18
C LYS A 384 -5.71 -9.52 -17.95
N SER A 385 -4.91 -9.26 -16.92
CA SER A 385 -5.32 -8.49 -15.75
C SER A 385 -4.35 -7.34 -15.49
N ARG A 386 -4.83 -6.32 -14.78
CA ARG A 386 -4.06 -5.17 -14.34
C ARG A 386 -4.39 -4.83 -12.89
N LEU A 387 -3.41 -4.32 -12.16
CA LEU A 387 -3.56 -3.70 -10.87
C LEU A 387 -3.56 -2.18 -11.08
N LEU A 388 -4.74 -1.59 -11.06
CA LEU A 388 -4.98 -0.20 -11.45
C LEU A 388 -5.44 0.64 -10.26
N PHE A 389 -5.14 1.94 -10.27
CA PHE A 389 -5.82 2.86 -9.35
C PHE A 389 -7.29 2.99 -9.74
N GLY A 390 -8.17 2.84 -8.75
CA GLY A 390 -9.56 3.25 -8.87
C GLY A 390 -9.67 4.76 -8.73
N VAL A 391 -10.42 5.39 -9.62
CA VAL A 391 -10.69 6.83 -9.55
C VAL A 391 -12.16 7.11 -9.86
N CYS A 392 -12.67 8.23 -9.37
CA CYS A 392 -14.02 8.67 -9.72
C CYS A 392 -14.02 9.36 -11.09
N ASP A 393 -15.18 9.36 -11.73
CA ASP A 393 -15.43 10.12 -12.96
C ASP A 393 -15.01 11.60 -12.81
N PRO A 394 -13.99 12.09 -13.55
CA PRO A 394 -13.49 13.46 -13.36
C PRO A 394 -14.46 14.54 -13.85
N ALA A 395 -15.48 14.19 -14.64
CA ALA A 395 -16.52 15.13 -15.05
C ALA A 395 -17.50 15.44 -13.90
N SER A 396 -17.50 14.62 -12.84
CA SER A 396 -18.39 14.76 -11.68
C SER A 396 -17.93 15.87 -10.71
N LYS A 397 -18.00 17.12 -11.16
CA LYS A 397 -17.62 18.30 -10.38
C LYS A 397 -18.59 19.45 -10.63
N ASN A 398 -18.63 20.40 -9.69
CA ASN A 398 -19.45 21.61 -9.79
C ASN A 398 -20.94 21.30 -10.05
N GLY A 399 -21.48 20.30 -9.34
CA GLY A 399 -22.88 19.85 -9.48
C GLY A 399 -23.21 19.09 -10.76
N ARG A 400 -22.25 18.90 -11.69
CA ARG A 400 -22.48 18.14 -12.91
C ARG A 400 -22.39 16.63 -12.64
N PRO A 401 -23.30 15.81 -13.20
CA PRO A 401 -23.19 14.36 -13.11
C PRO A 401 -21.98 13.86 -13.92
N GLY A 402 -21.41 12.73 -13.47
CA GLY A 402 -20.40 12.00 -14.24
C GLY A 402 -20.95 11.50 -15.58
N LYS A 403 -20.06 11.12 -16.49
CA LYS A 403 -20.39 10.58 -17.82
C LYS A 403 -20.72 9.08 -17.80
N LEU A 404 -20.17 8.33 -16.85
CA LEU A 404 -20.40 6.89 -16.70
C LEU A 404 -21.72 6.59 -15.95
N ARG A 405 -22.51 5.61 -16.42
CA ARG A 405 -23.71 5.13 -15.73
C ARG A 405 -23.37 4.10 -14.65
N GLU A 406 -24.33 3.81 -13.77
CA GLU A 406 -24.18 2.72 -12.79
C GLU A 406 -23.86 1.38 -13.48
N GLY A 407 -22.85 0.67 -12.99
CA GLY A 407 -22.37 -0.59 -13.59
C GLY A 407 -21.42 -0.42 -14.77
N GLU A 408 -21.16 0.80 -15.23
CA GLU A 408 -20.17 1.09 -16.27
C GLU A 408 -18.83 1.54 -15.65
N CYS A 409 -17.74 1.24 -16.36
CA CYS A 409 -16.42 1.76 -16.06
C CYS A 409 -15.68 2.14 -17.35
N PHE A 410 -14.76 3.10 -17.24
CA PHE A 410 -13.77 3.35 -18.29
C PHE A 410 -12.42 2.79 -17.86
N VAL A 411 -11.80 2.00 -18.73
CA VAL A 411 -10.48 1.41 -18.50
C VAL A 411 -9.65 1.55 -19.76
N ARG A 412 -8.50 2.21 -19.63
CA ARG A 412 -7.53 2.33 -20.72
C ARG A 412 -6.16 1.95 -20.18
N ILE A 413 -5.53 0.97 -20.83
CA ILE A 413 -4.30 0.36 -20.34
C ILE A 413 -3.21 0.46 -21.39
N THR A 414 -1.98 0.65 -20.94
CA THR A 414 -0.82 0.54 -21.81
C THR A 414 -0.66 -0.90 -22.29
N HIS A 415 -0.71 -1.10 -23.60
CA HIS A 415 -0.61 -2.41 -24.23
C HIS A 415 0.84 -2.90 -24.25
N ASP A 416 1.05 -4.20 -24.05
CA ASP A 416 2.36 -4.83 -23.86
C ASP A 416 3.21 -4.87 -25.13
N GLY A 417 2.57 -5.06 -26.29
CA GLY A 417 3.26 -5.14 -27.58
C GLY A 417 3.96 -3.85 -28.01
N ASP A 418 3.28 -2.71 -27.97
CA ASP A 418 3.76 -1.45 -28.57
C ASP A 418 3.85 -0.29 -27.57
N GLY A 419 3.42 -0.47 -26.32
CA GLY A 419 3.40 0.59 -25.32
C GLY A 419 2.34 1.66 -25.55
N VAL A 420 1.37 1.42 -26.43
CA VAL A 420 0.29 2.37 -26.71
C VAL A 420 -0.89 2.11 -25.79
N GLY A 421 -1.46 3.18 -25.21
CA GLY A 421 -2.69 3.09 -24.43
C GLY A 421 -3.87 2.65 -25.31
N ARG A 422 -4.60 1.63 -24.89
CA ARG A 422 -5.82 1.16 -25.57
C ARG A 422 -6.99 1.12 -24.59
N THR A 423 -8.12 1.69 -25.01
CA THR A 423 -9.36 1.63 -24.24
C THR A 423 -9.94 0.23 -24.38
N ILE A 424 -10.36 -0.34 -23.24
CA ILE A 424 -11.09 -1.59 -23.20
C ILE A 424 -12.56 -1.26 -23.42
N ILE A 425 -13.16 -1.86 -24.44
CA ILE A 425 -14.53 -1.57 -24.88
C ILE A 425 -15.31 -2.85 -25.13
N ALA A 426 -16.64 -2.73 -25.15
CA ALA A 426 -17.58 -3.78 -25.55
C ALA A 426 -17.38 -5.13 -24.84
N THR A 427 -16.91 -5.09 -23.60
CA THR A 427 -16.67 -6.28 -22.78
C THR A 427 -16.96 -6.00 -21.31
N GLU A 428 -17.09 -7.07 -20.53
CA GLU A 428 -17.18 -6.99 -19.08
C GLU A 428 -15.80 -7.19 -18.46
N VAL A 429 -15.49 -6.39 -17.44
CA VAL A 429 -14.28 -6.54 -16.63
C VAL A 429 -14.70 -6.92 -15.22
N MET A 430 -14.03 -7.96 -14.68
CA MET A 430 -14.14 -8.29 -13.27
C MET A 430 -13.17 -7.41 -12.49
N VAL A 431 -13.66 -6.76 -11.45
CA VAL A 431 -12.88 -5.87 -10.61
C VAL A 431 -13.03 -6.29 -9.15
N THR A 432 -11.92 -6.34 -8.44
CA THR A 432 -11.91 -6.63 -7.00
C THR A 432 -10.76 -5.91 -6.30
N ARG A 433 -10.85 -5.82 -4.97
CA ARG A 433 -9.83 -5.22 -4.09
C ARG A 433 -9.43 -6.24 -3.04
N ASN A 434 -8.17 -6.21 -2.62
CA ASN A 434 -7.71 -7.07 -1.52
C ASN A 434 -7.64 -6.27 -0.20
N PRO A 435 -8.03 -6.88 0.92
CA PRO A 435 -8.64 -8.20 1.05
C PRO A 435 -10.09 -8.22 0.51
N CYS A 436 -10.50 -9.36 -0.05
CA CYS A 436 -11.88 -9.64 -0.44
C CYS A 436 -12.35 -10.85 0.38
N LEU A 437 -13.50 -10.73 1.04
CA LEU A 437 -13.99 -11.73 2.01
C LEU A 437 -15.43 -12.17 1.72
N HIS A 438 -16.15 -11.43 0.89
CA HIS A 438 -17.52 -11.75 0.47
C HIS A 438 -17.57 -11.97 -1.05
N PRO A 439 -18.40 -12.88 -1.59
CA PRO A 439 -18.54 -13.07 -3.04
C PRO A 439 -18.90 -11.77 -3.77
N GLY A 440 -19.69 -10.91 -3.12
CA GLY A 440 -20.01 -9.57 -3.61
C GLY A 440 -18.82 -8.60 -3.68
N ASP A 441 -17.64 -8.93 -3.16
CA ASP A 441 -16.42 -8.10 -3.33
C ASP A 441 -15.80 -8.26 -4.73
N LEU A 442 -16.26 -9.24 -5.52
CA LEU A 442 -15.91 -9.42 -6.93
C LEU A 442 -17.04 -8.85 -7.78
N GLN A 443 -16.81 -7.67 -8.34
CA GLN A 443 -17.80 -6.92 -9.10
C GLN A 443 -17.54 -7.06 -10.60
N LYS A 444 -18.60 -7.01 -11.41
CA LYS A 444 -18.51 -6.95 -12.87
C LYS A 444 -18.95 -5.58 -13.35
N PHE A 445 -18.15 -5.00 -14.25
CA PHE A 445 -18.45 -3.72 -14.86
C PHE A 445 -18.41 -3.82 -16.37
N LYS A 446 -19.31 -3.11 -17.04
CA LYS A 446 -19.27 -2.95 -18.49
C LYS A 446 -18.21 -1.91 -18.84
N ALA A 447 -17.21 -2.30 -19.62
CA ALA A 447 -16.17 -1.39 -20.09
C ALA A 447 -16.68 -0.59 -21.30
N VAL A 448 -16.70 0.73 -21.15
CA VAL A 448 -17.19 1.68 -22.16
C VAL A 448 -16.13 2.72 -22.49
N ASP A 449 -16.16 3.23 -23.71
CA ASP A 449 -15.31 4.35 -24.12
C ASP A 449 -16.00 5.68 -23.84
N ILE A 450 -15.23 6.63 -23.33
CA ILE A 450 -15.62 8.02 -23.14
C ILE A 450 -14.49 8.84 -23.78
N PRO A 451 -14.69 9.46 -24.95
CA PRO A 451 -13.63 10.15 -25.68
C PRO A 451 -12.89 11.21 -24.85
N GLU A 452 -13.61 11.89 -23.97
CA GLU A 452 -13.05 12.89 -23.05
C GLU A 452 -12.05 12.29 -22.04
N PHE A 453 -12.13 10.98 -21.76
CA PHE A 453 -11.24 10.25 -20.85
C PHE A 453 -10.06 9.59 -21.57
N SER A 454 -9.90 9.78 -22.88
CA SER A 454 -8.79 9.24 -23.68
C SER A 454 -7.40 9.55 -23.13
N GLY A 455 -7.27 10.64 -22.36
CA GLY A 455 -6.05 11.05 -21.69
C GLY A 455 -5.72 10.31 -20.39
N LEU A 456 -6.65 9.51 -19.87
CA LEU A 456 -6.50 8.71 -18.66
C LEU A 456 -6.06 7.30 -19.05
N VAL A 457 -4.84 6.94 -18.68
CA VAL A 457 -4.20 5.66 -18.98
C VAL A 457 -3.66 5.03 -17.69
N ASP A 458 -3.74 3.70 -17.60
CA ASP A 458 -3.30 2.88 -16.47
C ASP A 458 -4.06 3.16 -15.16
N CYS A 459 -5.35 3.47 -15.29
CA CYS A 459 -6.31 3.58 -14.20
C CYS A 459 -7.69 3.06 -14.63
N ILE A 460 -8.57 2.81 -13.65
CA ILE A 460 -9.99 2.49 -13.87
C ILE A 460 -10.84 3.62 -13.30
N VAL A 461 -11.72 4.17 -14.13
CA VAL A 461 -12.66 5.23 -13.76
C VAL A 461 -14.01 4.58 -13.46
N PHE A 462 -14.52 4.81 -12.25
CA PHE A 462 -15.82 4.35 -11.80
C PHE A 462 -16.87 5.43 -11.94
N SER A 463 -18.11 5.00 -12.17
CA SER A 463 -19.27 5.87 -12.14
C SER A 463 -19.45 6.53 -10.78
N THR A 464 -19.80 7.81 -10.81
CA THR A 464 -20.32 8.54 -9.65
C THR A 464 -21.85 8.61 -9.64
N GLN A 465 -22.49 7.73 -10.41
CA GLN A 465 -23.93 7.54 -10.47
C GLN A 465 -24.33 6.18 -9.86
N GLY A 466 -25.62 5.96 -9.70
CA GLY A 466 -26.16 4.78 -9.03
C GLY A 466 -26.50 4.97 -7.56
N ARG A 467 -26.82 3.86 -6.89
CA ARG A 467 -27.25 3.82 -5.48
C ARG A 467 -26.09 3.68 -4.50
N ARG A 468 -25.01 3.04 -4.92
CA ARG A 468 -23.84 2.74 -4.08
C ARG A 468 -22.54 2.86 -4.88
N PRO A 469 -21.48 3.50 -4.34
CA PRO A 469 -20.21 3.65 -5.03
C PRO A 469 -19.57 2.30 -5.37
N SER A 470 -18.94 2.22 -6.55
CA SER A 470 -18.25 0.99 -6.99
C SER A 470 -17.14 0.55 -6.04
N ALA A 471 -16.38 1.49 -5.47
CA ALA A 471 -15.33 1.18 -4.50
C ALA A 471 -15.91 0.59 -3.20
N ASP A 472 -17.03 1.11 -2.73
CA ASP A 472 -17.69 0.66 -1.51
C ASP A 472 -18.30 -0.75 -1.66
N LEU A 473 -18.79 -1.09 -2.85
CA LEU A 473 -19.22 -2.46 -3.19
C LEU A 473 -18.08 -3.49 -3.07
N MET A 474 -16.81 -3.07 -3.17
CA MET A 474 -15.64 -3.94 -3.10
C MET A 474 -14.99 -3.88 -1.71
N SER A 475 -15.55 -4.61 -0.75
CA SER A 475 -15.09 -4.70 0.64
C SER A 475 -15.17 -3.39 1.44
N GLY A 476 -16.15 -2.52 1.14
CA GLY A 476 -16.33 -1.22 1.81
C GLY A 476 -15.18 -0.26 1.52
N GLY A 477 -14.75 -0.17 0.26
CA GLY A 477 -13.59 0.59 -0.16
C GLY A 477 -13.82 2.05 -0.45
N ASP A 478 -12.70 2.76 -0.59
CA ASP A 478 -12.65 4.16 -1.03
C ASP A 478 -11.69 4.29 -2.22
N LEU A 479 -11.41 5.52 -2.62
CA LEU A 479 -10.52 5.84 -3.73
C LEU A 479 -9.23 6.51 -3.22
N ASP A 480 -8.85 6.37 -1.94
CA ASP A 480 -7.76 7.13 -1.33
C ASP A 480 -6.34 6.60 -1.65
N GLY A 481 -6.28 5.65 -2.59
CA GLY A 481 -5.09 4.97 -3.08
C GLY A 481 -5.25 3.46 -3.20
N ASP A 482 -6.47 2.96 -3.05
CA ASP A 482 -6.80 1.56 -3.28
C ASP A 482 -6.54 1.18 -4.74
N LYS A 483 -5.71 0.15 -4.90
CA LYS A 483 -5.51 -0.48 -6.20
C LYS A 483 -6.51 -1.62 -6.37
N CYS A 484 -7.23 -1.58 -7.47
CA CYS A 484 -8.17 -2.62 -7.87
C CYS A 484 -7.49 -3.56 -8.87
N LYS A 485 -7.71 -4.87 -8.72
CA LYS A 485 -7.38 -5.86 -9.75
C LYS A 485 -8.53 -5.83 -10.77
N ALA A 486 -8.26 -5.40 -12.00
CA ALA A 486 -9.20 -5.48 -13.12
C ALA A 486 -8.75 -6.59 -14.09
N SER A 487 -9.64 -7.50 -14.47
CA SER A 487 -9.31 -8.63 -15.35
C SER A 487 -10.38 -8.82 -16.43
N GLN A 488 -9.94 -8.92 -17.68
CA GLN A 488 -10.76 -9.39 -18.81
C GLN A 488 -10.85 -10.92 -18.84
N CYS A 489 -9.87 -11.60 -18.24
CA CYS A 489 -9.58 -13.01 -18.53
C CYS A 489 -10.44 -14.01 -17.76
N ILE A 490 -11.13 -13.57 -16.70
CA ILE A 490 -12.01 -14.46 -15.95
C ILE A 490 -13.39 -14.54 -16.61
N HIS A 491 -13.70 -13.64 -17.56
CA HIS A 491 -14.96 -13.67 -18.31
C HIS A 491 -14.85 -14.28 -19.71
N ALA A 492 -13.70 -14.17 -20.40
CA ALA A 492 -13.57 -14.64 -21.78
C ALA A 492 -13.80 -16.15 -22.01
N HIS A 493 -13.85 -16.98 -20.95
CA HIS A 493 -14.21 -18.41 -21.03
C HIS A 493 -15.39 -18.82 -20.14
N VAL A 494 -15.98 -17.91 -19.36
CA VAL A 494 -17.21 -18.19 -18.60
C VAL A 494 -18.46 -17.97 -19.47
N LEU A 495 -18.33 -17.22 -20.57
CA LEU A 495 -19.41 -16.99 -21.53
C LEU A 495 -19.86 -18.24 -22.31
N THR A 496 -19.13 -19.36 -22.26
CA THR A 496 -19.64 -20.63 -22.81
C THR A 496 -20.65 -21.32 -21.88
N ILE A 497 -20.73 -20.93 -20.60
CA ILE A 497 -21.61 -21.57 -19.60
C ILE A 497 -22.88 -20.72 -19.33
N THR A 498 -22.84 -19.41 -19.58
CA THR A 498 -23.97 -18.50 -19.25
C THR A 498 -25.06 -18.39 -20.33
N SER A 499 -24.94 -19.07 -21.47
CA SER A 499 -26.10 -19.21 -22.40
C SER A 499 -27.26 -19.98 -21.76
N SER A 500 -27.02 -20.70 -20.64
CA SER A 500 -27.99 -21.53 -19.94
C SER A 500 -28.69 -20.88 -18.73
N LEU A 501 -28.34 -19.64 -18.35
CA LEU A 501 -28.87 -18.99 -17.13
C LEU A 501 -29.73 -17.74 -17.42
N ARG A 502 -30.70 -17.86 -18.35
CA ARG A 502 -31.74 -16.82 -18.56
C ARG A 502 -32.91 -16.89 -17.57
N HIS A 503 -32.89 -17.77 -16.58
CA HIS A 503 -34.02 -17.95 -15.66
C HIS A 503 -33.60 -18.00 -14.20
N LEU A 504 -33.23 -16.85 -13.62
CA LEU A 504 -33.39 -16.61 -12.19
C LEU A 504 -33.73 -15.12 -11.97
N GLY A 505 -34.99 -14.85 -11.61
CA GLY A 505 -35.42 -13.61 -10.95
C GLY A 505 -35.90 -13.92 -9.53
N PRO A 506 -36.40 -12.94 -8.75
CA PRO A 506 -36.19 -11.50 -8.81
C PRO A 506 -35.34 -10.97 -7.63
N ARG A 507 -35.05 -9.68 -7.72
CA ARG A 507 -34.25 -8.84 -6.82
C ARG A 507 -34.75 -8.86 -5.38
N TYR A 508 -33.83 -9.00 -4.43
CA TYR A 508 -34.09 -8.78 -3.01
C TYR A 508 -34.28 -7.27 -2.75
N HIS A 509 -35.49 -6.87 -2.35
CA HIS A 509 -35.77 -5.59 -1.72
C HIS A 509 -35.55 -5.73 -0.20
N PRO A 510 -34.81 -4.84 0.48
CA PRO A 510 -34.88 -4.76 1.93
C PRO A 510 -36.12 -3.93 2.31
N ALA A 511 -37.04 -4.57 3.02
CA ALA A 511 -38.13 -3.88 3.70
C ALA A 511 -37.58 -3.07 4.89
N ASP A 512 -38.19 -1.90 5.08
CA ASP A 512 -38.05 -1.04 6.25
C ASP A 512 -38.17 -1.82 7.56
N ASN A 513 -37.23 -1.58 8.47
CA ASN A 513 -37.54 -1.50 9.89
C ASN A 513 -36.43 -0.71 10.60
N GLY A 514 -36.85 0.45 11.13
CA GLY A 514 -36.04 1.27 12.01
C GLY A 514 -35.74 0.58 13.33
N GLY A 515 -34.61 0.93 13.93
CA GLY A 515 -34.23 0.45 15.25
C GLY A 515 -32.73 0.49 15.47
N ALA A 516 -32.23 1.65 15.89
CA ALA A 516 -30.87 1.79 16.38
C ALA A 516 -30.61 0.83 17.55
N ARG A 517 -29.52 0.05 17.49
CA ARG A 517 -28.69 -0.34 18.64
C ARG A 517 -27.38 -1.00 18.18
N SER A 518 -26.28 -0.40 18.61
CA SER A 518 -24.93 -0.92 18.55
C SER A 518 -24.78 -2.19 19.39
N VAL A 519 -24.33 -3.31 18.81
CA VAL A 519 -23.84 -4.46 19.57
C VAL A 519 -22.58 -5.03 18.91
N SER A 520 -21.60 -5.29 19.76
CA SER A 520 -20.22 -5.66 19.46
C SER A 520 -20.05 -7.01 18.73
N TRP A 521 -19.14 -7.02 17.75
CA TRP A 521 -18.61 -8.21 17.09
C TRP A 521 -17.70 -9.04 18.01
N ARG A 522 -18.28 -9.92 18.83
CA ARG A 522 -17.66 -11.14 19.36
C ARG A 522 -18.80 -12.14 19.59
N GLN A 523 -18.65 -13.36 19.05
CA GLN A 523 -19.63 -14.47 18.97
C GLN A 523 -20.50 -14.49 17.71
N ARG A 524 -19.94 -15.06 16.63
CA ARG A 524 -20.63 -15.91 15.64
C ARG A 524 -19.59 -16.58 14.74
N VAL A 525 -18.78 -17.44 15.33
CA VAL A 525 -18.03 -18.50 14.65
C VAL A 525 -18.33 -19.75 15.45
N CYS A 526 -19.03 -20.70 14.81
CA CYS A 526 -19.29 -22.10 15.19
C CYS A 526 -20.74 -22.45 14.89
N HIS A 527 -21.01 -22.97 13.69
CA HIS A 527 -21.92 -24.09 13.39
C HIS A 527 -22.31 -24.02 11.91
N PHE A 528 -21.70 -24.87 11.08
CA PHE A 528 -22.40 -25.51 9.98
C PHE A 528 -21.70 -26.86 9.72
N ARG A 529 -22.22 -27.90 10.37
CA ARG A 529 -22.01 -29.31 10.00
C ARG A 529 -23.02 -29.66 8.92
N ARG A 530 -22.54 -30.40 7.92
CA ARG A 530 -23.19 -31.40 7.04
C ARG A 530 -24.72 -31.45 7.06
N ARG A 531 -25.33 -31.40 5.87
CA ARG A 531 -26.40 -32.31 5.43
C ARG A 531 -26.54 -32.27 3.90
N ASP A 532 -26.11 -33.39 3.32
CA ASP A 532 -26.75 -34.23 2.29
C ASP A 532 -27.23 -33.64 0.95
N TRP A 533 -26.72 -34.32 -0.10
CA TRP A 533 -27.00 -34.35 -1.55
C TRP A 533 -26.33 -33.31 -2.45
#